data_AF-A0A5C6TLG5-F1
#
_entry.id   AF-A0A5C6TLG5-F1
#
_cell.length_a   1.000
_cell.length_b   1.000
_cell.length_c   1.000
_cell.angle_alpha   90.00
_cell.angle_beta   90.00
_cell.angle_gamma   90.00
#
_symmetry.space_group_name_H-M   'P 1'
#
loop_
_entity.id
_entity.type
_entity.pdbx_description
1 polymer ?
#
loop_
_entity_poly.entity_id
_entity_poly.type
_entity_poly.pdbx_seq_one_letter_code
_entity_poly.pdbx_strand_id
1 'polypeptide(L)'
;MFTIILLVGQDFLLFPIAAFPRFISVPAIVLRRCFLPIQHKPVKRWPHDINRLLSQKASGRERSLSIMLQTDSIAERVASHLHYDDMVNLSLTSKLVRTAVFYPSMDPNSRRDRIELLCVASCLKGKKSECWSCERVICDACKAPKQRIRASRIKDHFAHCYAVCTFCYLISAPGGAAPFNAKWNMQDLEMQHVNCCSFREPQWEDGGGYLCRYCIKLDGEKLTDMREKRDEFYLSRTLPRNVDCAICMWPIGRRSTRWWFCGKGRHECLWAGHHT
;
A
#
# COMPACT_ATOMS: atom_id res chain seq x y z
N MET A 1 -26.34 9.70 11.93
CA MET A 1 -25.06 9.71 12.68
C MET A 1 -24.32 8.38 12.64
N PHE A 2 -24.98 7.21 12.67
CA PHE A 2 -24.32 5.90 12.57
C PHE A 2 -23.57 5.63 11.25
N THR A 3 -24.05 6.17 10.12
CA THR A 3 -23.44 6.00 8.79
C THR A 3 -22.11 6.73 8.62
N ILE A 4 -21.88 7.84 9.32
CA ILE A 4 -20.62 8.60 9.23
C ILE A 4 -19.50 7.88 10.00
N ILE A 5 -19.83 7.20 11.11
CA ILE A 5 -18.88 6.42 11.90
C ILE A 5 -18.46 5.12 11.18
N LEU A 6 -19.36 4.53 10.38
CA LEU A 6 -19.08 3.32 9.59
C LEU A 6 -18.16 3.58 8.38
N LEU A 7 -18.27 4.74 7.73
CA LEU A 7 -17.46 5.10 6.56
C LEU A 7 -15.98 5.32 6.92
N VAL A 8 -15.70 5.91 8.08
CA VAL A 8 -14.31 6.09 8.57
C VAL A 8 -13.66 4.74 8.95
N GLY A 9 -14.46 3.75 9.35
CA GLY A 9 -13.97 2.39 9.68
C GLY A 9 -13.63 1.53 8.47
N GLN A 10 -14.29 1.73 7.32
CA GLN A 10 -14.02 0.98 6.09
C GLN A 10 -12.68 1.34 5.45
N ASP A 11 -12.25 2.60 5.51
CA ASP A 11 -10.92 3.03 5.06
C ASP A 11 -9.80 2.30 5.83
N PHE A 12 -10.02 1.94 7.09
CA PHE A 12 -9.09 1.19 7.92
C PHE A 12 -9.07 -0.33 7.64
N LEU A 13 -10.15 -0.88 7.09
CA LEU A 13 -10.35 -2.33 6.94
C LEU A 13 -10.17 -2.83 5.49
N LEU A 14 -10.50 -2.03 4.48
CA LEU A 14 -10.41 -2.39 3.05
C LEU A 14 -9.06 -2.04 2.43
N PHE A 15 -8.46 -0.93 2.84
CA PHE A 15 -7.05 -0.66 2.56
C PHE A 15 -6.21 -1.45 3.56
N PRO A 16 -5.25 -2.26 3.09
CA PRO A 16 -4.44 -3.05 4.00
C PRO A 16 -3.72 -2.08 4.96
N ILE A 17 -3.38 -2.56 6.15
CA ILE A 17 -2.38 -1.94 7.04
C ILE A 17 -1.05 -1.64 6.28
N ALA A 18 -0.87 -2.19 5.08
CA ALA A 18 0.21 -1.90 4.14
C ALA A 18 0.04 -0.61 3.28
N ALA A 19 -1.12 0.06 3.31
CA ALA A 19 -1.43 1.31 2.59
C ALA A 19 -1.65 2.51 3.53
N PHE A 20 -1.45 2.33 4.84
CA PHE A 20 -1.27 3.46 5.76
C PHE A 20 0.11 4.08 5.50
N PRO A 21 0.26 5.41 5.64
CA PRO A 21 1.57 6.02 5.78
C PRO A 21 2.35 5.25 6.84
N ARG A 22 3.59 4.80 6.55
CA ARG A 22 4.42 3.99 7.48
C ARG A 22 4.50 4.54 8.92
N PHE A 23 4.21 5.82 9.13
CA PHE A 23 4.16 6.46 10.45
C PHE A 23 2.91 6.16 11.29
N ILE A 24 1.76 5.82 10.69
CA ILE A 24 0.53 5.43 11.42
C ILE A 24 0.45 3.90 11.57
N SER A 25 1.06 3.15 10.66
CA SER A 25 1.15 1.69 10.78
C SER A 25 1.98 1.27 11.99
N VAL A 26 2.98 2.06 12.43
CA VAL A 26 3.83 1.70 13.57
C VAL A 26 3.04 1.66 14.90
N PRO A 27 2.28 2.70 15.31
CA PRO A 27 1.44 2.64 16.52
C PRO A 27 0.37 1.54 16.48
N ALA A 28 -0.29 1.32 15.33
CA ALA A 28 -1.34 0.30 15.20
C ALA A 28 -0.77 -1.14 15.20
N ILE A 29 0.40 -1.35 14.60
CA ILE A 29 1.15 -2.63 14.66
C ILE A 29 1.69 -2.85 16.08
N VAL A 30 2.16 -1.80 16.76
CA VAL A 30 2.63 -1.87 18.15
C VAL A 30 1.48 -2.22 19.11
N LEU A 31 0.34 -1.53 19.01
CA LEU A 31 -0.87 -1.86 19.80
C LEU A 31 -1.34 -3.29 19.53
N ARG A 32 -1.41 -3.73 18.27
CA ARG A 32 -1.78 -5.11 17.92
C ARG A 32 -0.76 -6.15 18.43
N ARG A 33 0.53 -5.80 18.52
CA ARG A 33 1.61 -6.65 19.07
C ARG A 33 1.65 -6.65 20.60
N CYS A 34 1.12 -5.63 21.28
CA CYS A 34 1.00 -5.59 22.74
C CYS A 34 -0.12 -6.50 23.27
N PHE A 35 -1.17 -6.75 22.48
CA PHE A 35 -2.36 -7.52 22.92
C PHE A 35 -2.46 -8.94 22.36
N LEU A 36 -1.54 -9.37 21.47
CA LEU A 36 -1.49 -10.75 20.97
C LEU A 36 -0.16 -11.41 21.38
N PRO A 37 -0.17 -12.62 21.97
CA PRO A 37 1.07 -13.35 22.20
C PRO A 37 1.79 -13.56 20.85
N ILE A 38 3.04 -13.11 20.79
CA ILE A 38 3.86 -13.16 19.59
C ILE A 38 4.08 -14.62 19.20
N GLN A 39 3.29 -15.11 18.24
CA GLN A 39 3.74 -16.26 17.47
C GLN A 39 4.86 -15.77 16.54
N HIS A 40 6.09 -16.08 16.91
CA HIS A 40 7.23 -16.04 15.99
C HIS A 40 6.92 -16.97 14.82
N LYS A 41 6.29 -16.43 13.77
CA LYS A 41 6.32 -17.09 12.47
C LYS A 41 7.75 -16.88 11.96
N PRO A 42 8.58 -17.93 11.85
CA PRO A 42 9.90 -17.78 11.26
C PRO A 42 9.73 -17.15 9.88
N VAL A 43 10.58 -16.18 9.56
CA VAL A 43 10.65 -15.58 8.23
C VAL A 43 10.66 -16.75 7.23
N LYS A 44 9.63 -16.80 6.37
CA LYS A 44 9.54 -17.80 5.31
C LYS A 44 10.90 -17.82 4.60
N ARG A 45 11.55 -18.99 4.63
CA ARG A 45 12.83 -19.34 4.00
C ARG A 45 13.20 -18.35 2.90
N TRP A 46 14.20 -17.51 3.14
CA TRP A 46 14.70 -16.59 2.11
C TRP A 46 15.07 -17.44 0.88
N PRO A 47 14.68 -17.04 -0.34
CA PRO A 47 14.74 -17.93 -1.51
C PRO A 47 16.17 -18.35 -1.89
N HIS A 48 17.19 -17.67 -1.37
CA HIS A 48 18.59 -17.95 -1.64
C HIS A 48 19.40 -18.02 -0.34
N ASP A 49 20.22 -19.06 -0.24
CA ASP A 49 21.22 -19.21 0.82
C ASP A 49 22.46 -18.39 0.45
N ILE A 50 22.79 -17.40 1.31
CA ILE A 50 23.91 -16.50 1.09
C ILE A 50 25.25 -17.24 1.03
N ASN A 51 25.43 -18.30 1.82
CA ASN A 51 26.68 -19.07 1.85
C ASN A 51 26.88 -19.83 0.53
N ARG A 52 25.78 -20.37 -0.02
CA ARG A 52 25.78 -21.00 -1.35
C ARG A 52 26.08 -20.01 -2.46
N LEU A 53 25.54 -18.80 -2.40
CA LEU A 53 25.82 -17.77 -3.41
C LEU A 53 27.27 -17.27 -3.33
N LEU A 54 27.83 -17.16 -2.12
CA LEU A 54 29.23 -16.79 -1.91
C LEU A 54 30.19 -17.86 -2.42
N SER A 55 29.90 -19.15 -2.20
CA SER A 55 30.75 -20.25 -2.66
C SER A 55 30.75 -20.41 -4.18
N GLN A 56 29.62 -20.14 -4.84
CA GLN A 56 29.49 -20.18 -6.29
C GLN A 56 30.16 -19.00 -7.01
N LYS A 57 30.47 -17.91 -6.30
CA LYS A 57 31.08 -16.73 -6.89
C LYS A 57 32.60 -16.77 -6.73
N ALA A 58 33.32 -16.62 -7.84
CA ALA A 58 34.78 -16.46 -7.84
C ALA A 58 35.21 -15.27 -6.96
N SER A 59 36.44 -15.32 -6.42
CA SER A 59 37.03 -14.21 -5.68
C SER A 59 37.08 -12.97 -6.57
N GLY A 60 36.42 -11.90 -6.13
CA GLY A 60 36.25 -10.70 -6.94
C GLY A 60 35.61 -9.56 -6.15
N ARG A 61 35.52 -8.39 -6.80
CA ARG A 61 34.99 -7.16 -6.20
C ARG A 61 33.55 -7.33 -5.67
N GLU A 62 32.69 -8.02 -6.42
CA GLU A 62 31.31 -8.28 -6.03
C GLU A 62 31.20 -9.14 -4.76
N ARG A 63 32.02 -10.19 -4.66
CA ARG A 63 32.06 -11.07 -3.48
C ARG A 63 32.53 -10.29 -2.24
N SER A 64 33.57 -9.48 -2.40
CA SER A 64 34.12 -8.66 -1.31
C SER A 64 33.11 -7.61 -0.83
N LEU A 65 32.45 -6.92 -1.76
CA LEU A 65 31.37 -5.98 -1.44
C LEU A 65 30.22 -6.67 -0.70
N SER A 66 29.82 -7.86 -1.15
CA SER A 66 28.73 -8.61 -0.55
C SER A 66 29.07 -9.13 0.86
N ILE A 67 30.35 -9.41 1.14
CA ILE A 67 30.81 -9.74 2.50
C ILE A 67 30.73 -8.50 3.40
N MET A 68 31.23 -7.34 2.93
CA MET A 68 31.17 -6.09 3.70
C MET A 68 29.72 -5.67 3.98
N LEU A 69 28.84 -5.74 2.98
CA LEU A 69 27.45 -5.34 3.10
C LEU A 69 26.61 -6.27 3.97
N GLN A 70 27.09 -7.46 4.35
CA GLN A 70 26.41 -8.32 5.33
C GLN A 70 26.49 -7.79 6.76
N THR A 71 27.51 -6.99 7.08
CA THR A 71 27.63 -6.37 8.41
C THR A 71 26.67 -5.19 8.52
N ASP A 72 25.77 -5.22 9.49
CA ASP A 72 24.74 -4.19 9.67
C ASP A 72 25.35 -2.79 9.88
N SER A 73 26.45 -2.68 10.62
CA SER A 73 27.13 -1.39 10.85
C SER A 73 27.71 -0.78 9.57
N ILE A 74 28.25 -1.62 8.67
CA ILE A 74 28.77 -1.19 7.37
C ILE A 74 27.60 -0.81 6.46
N ALA A 75 26.56 -1.65 6.40
CA ALA A 75 25.38 -1.40 5.60
C ALA A 75 24.66 -0.11 6.03
N GLU A 76 24.54 0.15 7.34
CA GLU A 76 23.98 1.38 7.89
C GLU A 76 24.80 2.61 7.48
N ARG A 77 26.14 2.52 7.57
CA ARG A 77 27.04 3.62 7.22
C ARG A 77 27.01 3.92 5.72
N VAL A 78 26.98 2.89 4.88
CA VAL A 78 26.79 3.03 3.43
C VAL A 78 25.44 3.67 3.13
N ALA A 79 24.37 3.18 3.77
CA ALA A 79 23.04 3.75 3.62
C ALA A 79 23.00 5.23 4.03
N SER A 80 23.69 5.64 5.10
CA SER A 80 23.69 7.05 5.52
C SER A 80 24.21 8.05 4.49
N HIS A 81 24.92 7.58 3.46
CA HIS A 81 25.39 8.42 2.34
C HIS A 81 24.62 8.19 1.04
N LEU A 82 23.60 7.32 1.04
CA LEU A 82 22.84 6.92 -0.14
C LEU A 82 21.34 7.12 0.08
N HIS A 83 20.58 7.46 -0.96
CA HIS A 83 19.14 7.37 -0.85
C HIS A 83 18.73 5.90 -0.75
N TYR A 84 17.57 5.64 -0.14
CA TYR A 84 17.07 4.26 -0.04
C TYR A 84 16.92 3.62 -1.43
N ASP A 85 16.54 4.41 -2.43
CA ASP A 85 16.52 3.98 -3.83
C ASP A 85 17.89 3.55 -4.35
N ASP A 86 18.96 4.21 -3.95
CA ASP A 86 20.31 3.85 -4.38
C ASP A 86 20.73 2.50 -3.75
N MET A 87 20.28 2.21 -2.51
CA MET A 87 20.42 0.89 -1.88
C MET A 87 19.59 -0.19 -2.59
N VAL A 88 18.37 0.14 -3.00
CA VAL A 88 17.52 -0.77 -3.79
C VAL A 88 18.17 -1.03 -5.15
N ASN A 89 18.65 0.00 -5.85
CA ASN A 89 19.33 -0.14 -7.14
C ASN A 89 20.61 -0.98 -7.00
N LEU A 90 21.38 -0.78 -5.94
CA LEU A 90 22.54 -1.62 -5.61
C LEU A 90 22.14 -3.10 -5.51
N SER A 91 21.02 -3.40 -4.86
CA SER A 91 20.48 -4.77 -4.76
C SER A 91 20.05 -5.38 -6.10
N LEU A 92 19.84 -4.57 -7.13
CA LEU A 92 19.46 -5.06 -8.46
C LEU A 92 20.66 -5.51 -9.28
N THR A 93 21.88 -5.16 -8.88
CA THR A 93 23.12 -5.49 -9.60
C THR A 93 23.39 -7.00 -9.66
N SER A 94 23.10 -7.76 -8.60
CA SER A 94 23.21 -9.21 -8.60
C SER A 94 22.38 -9.86 -7.50
N LYS A 95 22.09 -11.17 -7.66
CA LYS A 95 21.41 -11.96 -6.62
C LYS A 95 22.23 -11.99 -5.32
N LEU A 96 23.57 -12.02 -5.42
CA LEU A 96 24.46 -12.05 -4.27
C LEU A 96 24.41 -10.73 -3.50
N VAL A 97 24.52 -9.60 -4.20
CA VAL A 97 24.43 -8.27 -3.60
C VAL A 97 23.04 -8.04 -3.00
N ARG A 98 21.97 -8.46 -3.69
CA ARG A 98 20.60 -8.40 -3.14
C ARG A 98 20.48 -9.11 -1.80
N THR A 99 21.02 -10.32 -1.73
CA THR A 99 21.02 -11.12 -0.51
C THR A 99 21.84 -10.41 0.55
N ALA A 100 23.07 -9.99 0.24
CA ALA A 100 23.90 -9.28 1.22
C ALA A 100 23.26 -8.01 1.81
N VAL A 101 22.54 -7.23 0.99
CA VAL A 101 21.92 -5.96 1.42
C VAL A 101 20.66 -6.20 2.26
N PHE A 102 19.79 -7.14 1.88
CA PHE A 102 18.46 -7.30 2.50
C PHE A 102 18.27 -8.56 3.32
N TYR A 103 19.25 -9.47 3.33
CA TYR A 103 19.15 -10.69 4.12
C TYR A 103 19.15 -10.34 5.61
N PRO A 104 18.17 -10.84 6.40
CA PRO A 104 18.07 -10.56 7.82
C PRO A 104 19.39 -10.82 8.54
N SER A 105 19.74 -9.99 9.52
CA SER A 105 20.96 -10.16 10.31
C SER A 105 21.01 -11.58 10.87
N MET A 106 22.19 -12.22 10.78
CA MET A 106 22.44 -13.52 11.40
C MET A 106 22.66 -13.39 12.93
N ASP A 107 22.68 -12.16 13.45
CA ASP A 107 22.74 -11.89 14.89
C ASP A 107 21.37 -12.20 15.53
N PRO A 108 21.26 -13.25 16.36
CA PRO A 108 20.02 -13.60 17.04
C PRO A 108 19.53 -12.52 18.03
N ASN A 109 20.40 -11.58 18.42
CA ASN A 109 20.04 -10.45 19.29
C ASN A 109 19.59 -9.20 18.52
N SER A 110 19.74 -9.18 17.20
CA SER A 110 19.31 -8.07 16.36
C SER A 110 17.77 -8.10 16.20
N ARG A 111 17.09 -7.35 17.07
CA ARG A 111 15.62 -7.17 17.03
C ARG A 111 15.14 -6.36 15.81
N ARG A 112 16.04 -5.80 14.99
CA ARG A 112 15.69 -4.86 13.91
C ARG A 112 15.66 -5.55 12.56
N ASP A 113 14.56 -5.37 11.84
CA ASP A 113 14.49 -5.73 10.42
C ASP A 113 15.52 -4.92 9.65
N ARG A 114 16.41 -5.59 8.91
CA ARG A 114 17.46 -4.94 8.12
C ARG A 114 16.88 -3.96 7.10
N ILE A 115 15.69 -4.24 6.56
CA ILE A 115 14.99 -3.35 5.64
C ILE A 115 14.63 -2.05 6.36
N GLU A 116 14.15 -2.14 7.61
CA GLU A 116 13.82 -0.99 8.44
C GLU A 116 15.08 -0.19 8.80
N LEU A 117 16.17 -0.86 9.19
CA LEU A 117 17.46 -0.24 9.45
C LEU A 117 17.93 0.60 8.25
N LEU A 118 17.97 0.00 7.07
CA LEU A 118 18.37 0.68 5.83
C LEU A 118 17.42 1.84 5.49
N CYS A 119 16.11 1.63 5.63
CA CYS A 119 15.12 2.69 5.44
C CYS A 119 15.37 3.88 6.37
N VAL A 120 15.68 3.65 7.65
CA VAL A 120 15.92 4.70 8.66
C VAL A 120 17.28 5.37 8.48
N ALA A 121 18.30 4.62 8.07
CA ALA A 121 19.65 5.14 7.88
C ALA A 121 19.81 5.99 6.61
N SER A 122 19.08 5.68 5.53
CA SER A 122 19.32 6.25 4.20
C SER A 122 19.26 7.79 4.11
N CYS A 123 20.22 8.41 3.40
CA CYS A 123 20.35 9.83 3.01
C CYS A 123 20.47 10.85 4.14
N LEU A 124 19.54 10.84 5.10
CA LEU A 124 19.58 11.66 6.31
C LEU A 124 18.80 10.94 7.41
N LYS A 125 19.42 10.81 8.60
CA LYS A 125 18.71 10.34 9.80
C LYS A 125 17.72 11.44 10.20
N GLY A 126 16.42 11.14 10.19
CA GLY A 126 15.39 12.14 10.47
C GLY A 126 13.99 11.68 10.11
N LYS A 127 13.05 12.64 10.07
CA LYS A 127 11.68 12.41 9.63
C LYS A 127 11.68 12.10 8.13
N LYS A 128 11.04 10.98 7.79
CA LYS A 128 10.89 10.48 6.42
C LYS A 128 9.42 10.47 6.07
N SER A 129 9.10 10.64 4.80
CA SER A 129 7.75 10.52 4.28
C SER A 129 7.75 9.61 3.07
N GLU A 130 6.57 9.26 2.58
CA GLU A 130 6.42 8.49 1.35
C GLU A 130 6.15 9.42 0.17
N CYS A 131 6.59 8.99 -1.01
CA CYS A 131 6.18 9.60 -2.26
C CYS A 131 4.69 9.40 -2.46
N TRP A 132 3.96 10.48 -2.68
CA TRP A 132 2.53 10.44 -2.93
C TRP A 132 2.17 9.49 -4.09
N SER A 133 2.92 9.49 -5.19
CA SER A 133 2.61 8.64 -6.34
C SER A 133 3.10 7.20 -6.15
N CYS A 134 4.37 7.00 -5.76
CA CYS A 134 5.02 5.68 -5.83
C CYS A 134 5.46 5.07 -4.50
N GLU A 135 5.09 5.65 -3.34
CA GLU A 135 5.41 5.14 -1.98
C GLU A 135 6.89 4.99 -1.63
N ARG A 136 7.79 5.47 -2.50
CA ARG A 136 9.22 5.52 -2.19
C ARG A 136 9.46 6.35 -0.94
N VAL A 137 10.37 5.88 -0.09
CA VAL A 137 10.76 6.62 1.12
C VAL A 137 11.60 7.83 0.72
N ILE A 138 11.19 9.01 1.17
CA ILE A 138 11.83 10.30 0.89
C ILE A 138 12.23 10.92 2.22
N CYS A 139 13.43 11.50 2.27
CA CYS A 139 13.86 12.31 3.41
C CYS A 139 13.26 13.73 3.30
N ASP A 140 13.08 14.42 4.42
CA ASP A 140 12.53 15.78 4.42
C ASP A 140 13.30 16.78 3.53
N ALA A 141 14.60 16.60 3.34
CA ALA A 141 15.41 17.42 2.43
C ALA A 141 15.20 17.09 0.94
N CYS A 142 14.68 15.90 0.62
CA CYS A 142 14.56 15.40 -0.75
C CYS A 142 13.11 15.45 -1.27
N LYS A 143 12.15 15.81 -0.43
CA LYS A 143 10.74 15.87 -0.82
C LYS A 143 10.48 17.16 -1.61
N ALA A 144 9.83 17.01 -2.75
CA ALA A 144 9.40 18.15 -3.56
C ALA A 144 7.88 18.30 -3.45
N PRO A 145 7.36 19.47 -3.06
CA PRO A 145 5.92 19.70 -3.04
C PRO A 145 5.41 19.80 -4.47
N LYS A 146 4.21 19.24 -4.71
CA LYS A 146 3.48 19.46 -5.96
C LYS A 146 2.02 19.74 -5.65
N GLN A 147 1.54 20.87 -6.16
CA GLN A 147 0.16 21.29 -6.02
C GLN A 147 -0.70 20.77 -7.17
N ARG A 148 -2.02 20.80 -6.98
CA ARG A 148 -3.03 20.42 -7.98
C ARG A 148 -2.77 19.02 -8.55
N ILE A 149 -2.69 18.05 -7.66
CA ILE A 149 -2.71 16.64 -8.04
C ILE A 149 -4.12 16.11 -7.79
N ARG A 150 -4.69 15.43 -8.78
CA ARG A 150 -6.01 14.81 -8.67
C ARG A 150 -5.92 13.59 -7.75
N ALA A 151 -6.84 13.50 -6.78
CA ALA A 151 -6.96 12.34 -5.92
C ALA A 151 -7.28 11.06 -6.74
N SER A 152 -6.92 9.91 -6.20
CA SER A 152 -7.23 8.61 -6.79
C SER A 152 -8.74 8.37 -6.78
N ARG A 153 -9.34 8.18 -7.97
CA ARG A 153 -10.78 7.90 -8.10
C ARG A 153 -11.15 6.60 -7.40
N ILE A 154 -10.28 5.61 -7.49
CA ILE A 154 -10.43 4.30 -6.85
C ILE A 154 -10.50 4.45 -5.33
N LYS A 155 -9.60 5.26 -4.75
CA LYS A 155 -9.62 5.52 -3.30
C LYS A 155 -10.89 6.24 -2.86
N ASP A 156 -11.28 7.32 -3.56
CA ASP A 156 -12.54 8.03 -3.24
C ASP A 156 -13.76 7.12 -3.39
N HIS A 157 -13.75 6.23 -4.38
CA HIS A 157 -14.82 5.25 -4.56
C HIS A 157 -14.99 4.34 -3.35
N PHE A 158 -13.93 3.69 -2.87
CA PHE A 158 -14.03 2.78 -1.72
C PHE A 158 -14.32 3.49 -0.39
N ALA A 159 -13.95 4.76 -0.26
CA ALA A 159 -14.36 5.56 0.90
C ALA A 159 -15.89 5.73 1.00
N HIS A 160 -16.61 5.53 -0.12
CA HIS A 160 -18.07 5.72 -0.20
C HIS A 160 -18.81 4.49 -0.72
N CYS A 161 -18.11 3.36 -0.93
CA CYS A 161 -18.70 2.13 -1.43
C CYS A 161 -18.55 1.01 -0.42
N TYR A 162 -19.63 0.28 -0.19
CA TYR A 162 -19.66 -0.75 0.84
C TYR A 162 -20.34 -2.03 0.37
N ALA A 163 -19.90 -3.14 0.95
CA ALA A 163 -20.42 -4.46 0.63
C ALA A 163 -21.50 -4.87 1.64
N VAL A 164 -22.50 -5.60 1.16
CA VAL A 164 -23.59 -6.17 1.94
C VAL A 164 -23.69 -7.65 1.61
N CYS A 165 -23.92 -8.49 2.62
CA CYS A 165 -24.12 -9.92 2.40
C CYS A 165 -25.51 -10.18 1.79
N THR A 166 -25.67 -11.30 1.08
CA THR A 166 -26.94 -11.65 0.43
C THR A 166 -28.13 -11.63 1.39
N PHE A 167 -27.96 -12.06 2.63
CA PHE A 167 -29.04 -12.05 3.63
C PHE A 167 -29.52 -10.62 3.93
N CYS A 168 -28.61 -9.71 4.25
CA CYS A 168 -28.95 -8.31 4.53
C CYS A 168 -29.45 -7.58 3.28
N TYR A 169 -28.95 -7.94 2.09
CA TYR A 169 -29.45 -7.42 0.82
C TYR A 169 -30.93 -7.74 0.60
N LEU A 170 -31.33 -9.00 0.82
CA LEU A 170 -32.72 -9.45 0.62
C LEU A 170 -33.69 -8.83 1.63
N ILE A 171 -33.24 -8.51 2.84
CA ILE A 171 -34.11 -7.99 3.91
C ILE A 171 -34.24 -6.46 3.85
N SER A 172 -33.16 -5.76 3.53
CA SER A 172 -33.08 -4.31 3.76
C SER A 172 -32.62 -3.50 2.56
N ALA A 173 -32.45 -4.13 1.38
CA ALA A 173 -32.01 -3.54 0.11
C ALA A 173 -31.71 -2.03 0.21
N PRO A 174 -30.50 -1.65 0.62
CA PRO A 174 -30.24 -0.32 1.18
C PRO A 174 -30.26 0.81 0.14
N GLY A 175 -30.64 0.53 -1.11
CA GLY A 175 -30.64 1.47 -2.21
C GLY A 175 -31.40 0.97 -3.44
N GLY A 176 -31.53 1.84 -4.44
CA GLY A 176 -32.12 1.51 -5.74
C GLY A 176 -31.19 0.69 -6.63
N ALA A 177 -31.72 0.20 -7.76
CA ALA A 177 -30.91 -0.48 -8.76
C ALA A 177 -29.81 0.44 -9.32
N ALA A 178 -28.71 -0.17 -9.79
CA ALA A 178 -27.63 0.58 -10.42
C ALA A 178 -28.15 1.44 -11.60
N PRO A 179 -27.60 2.66 -11.80
CA PRO A 179 -27.92 3.49 -12.95
C PRO A 179 -27.74 2.72 -14.27
N PHE A 180 -28.56 3.02 -15.28
CA PHE A 180 -28.51 2.32 -16.56
C PHE A 180 -27.09 2.32 -17.16
N ASN A 181 -26.45 3.48 -17.24
CA ASN A 181 -25.08 3.60 -17.79
C ASN A 181 -24.04 2.79 -17.01
N ALA A 182 -24.22 2.65 -15.69
CA ALA A 182 -23.35 1.87 -14.83
C ALA A 182 -23.46 0.35 -15.10
N LYS A 183 -24.64 -0.14 -15.52
CA LYS A 183 -24.85 -1.54 -15.91
C LYS A 183 -24.13 -1.89 -17.21
N TRP A 184 -24.08 -0.96 -18.17
CA TRP A 184 -23.43 -1.18 -19.47
C TRP A 184 -21.92 -0.95 -19.43
N ASN A 185 -21.44 -0.10 -18.52
CA ASN A 185 -20.02 0.28 -18.40
C ASN A 185 -19.47 -0.08 -17.03
N MET A 186 -19.41 -1.39 -16.74
CA MET A 186 -18.94 -1.88 -15.43
C MET A 186 -17.46 -1.56 -15.17
N GLN A 187 -16.65 -1.37 -16.22
CA GLN A 187 -15.23 -1.03 -16.10
C GLN A 187 -15.01 0.46 -15.80
N ASP A 188 -15.93 1.32 -16.20
CA ASP A 188 -15.81 2.76 -16.03
C ASP A 188 -16.34 3.17 -14.65
N LEU A 189 -15.40 3.51 -13.77
CA LEU A 189 -15.71 3.93 -12.41
C LEU A 189 -16.51 5.24 -12.36
N GLU A 190 -16.30 6.15 -13.31
CA GLU A 190 -17.00 7.43 -13.37
C GLU A 190 -18.48 7.23 -13.69
N MET A 191 -18.77 6.26 -14.58
CA MET A 191 -20.14 5.89 -14.96
C MET A 191 -20.95 5.31 -13.80
N GLN A 192 -20.29 4.82 -12.74
CA GLN A 192 -20.94 4.30 -11.54
C GLN A 192 -21.51 5.40 -10.65
N HIS A 193 -21.05 6.66 -10.80
CA HIS A 193 -21.41 7.78 -9.92
C HIS A 193 -22.04 8.96 -10.64
N VAL A 194 -22.49 8.80 -11.89
CA VAL A 194 -23.06 9.88 -12.72
C VAL A 194 -24.23 10.60 -12.04
N ASN A 195 -25.00 9.88 -11.24
CA ASN A 195 -26.15 10.42 -10.50
C ASN A 195 -25.84 10.71 -9.01
N CYS A 196 -24.60 10.51 -8.56
CA CYS A 196 -24.19 10.83 -7.20
C CYS A 196 -23.92 12.34 -7.12
N CYS A 197 -24.67 13.06 -6.28
CA CYS A 197 -24.60 14.53 -6.14
C CYS A 197 -23.22 15.12 -5.73
N SER A 198 -22.18 14.30 -5.58
CA SER A 198 -20.85 14.67 -5.05
C SER A 198 -19.70 14.45 -6.04
N PHE A 199 -19.95 14.04 -7.29
CA PHE A 199 -18.88 13.77 -8.26
C PHE A 199 -18.56 14.93 -9.21
N ARG A 200 -19.17 16.12 -9.00
CA ARG A 200 -19.10 17.21 -9.99
C ARG A 200 -17.76 17.94 -10.07
N GLU A 201 -16.84 17.76 -9.13
CA GLU A 201 -15.50 18.35 -9.23
C GLU A 201 -14.42 17.31 -8.90
N PRO A 202 -13.32 17.25 -9.68
CA PRO A 202 -12.16 16.46 -9.30
C PRO A 202 -11.74 16.88 -7.90
N GLN A 203 -11.73 15.95 -6.94
CA GLN A 203 -11.14 16.23 -5.64
C GLN A 203 -9.64 16.44 -5.85
N TRP A 204 -9.23 17.71 -5.73
CA TRP A 204 -7.84 18.08 -5.68
C TRP A 204 -7.37 17.92 -4.25
N GLU A 205 -6.21 17.29 -4.05
CA GLU A 205 -5.61 17.29 -2.72
C GLU A 205 -4.95 18.65 -2.48
N ASP A 206 -5.67 19.55 -1.79
CA ASP A 206 -5.23 20.92 -1.45
C ASP A 206 -3.96 20.95 -0.57
N GLY A 207 -3.58 19.82 0.01
CA GLY A 207 -2.37 19.68 0.84
C GLY A 207 -1.06 19.46 0.06
N GLY A 208 -1.12 19.23 -1.26
CA GLY A 208 0.05 18.98 -2.09
C GLY A 208 0.84 17.73 -1.68
N GLY A 209 0.78 16.68 -2.50
CA GLY A 209 1.57 15.48 -2.27
C GLY A 209 3.07 15.77 -2.31
N TYR A 210 3.83 15.20 -1.38
CA TYR A 210 5.28 15.18 -1.47
C TYR A 210 5.73 14.13 -2.48
N LEU A 211 6.53 14.53 -3.45
CA LEU A 211 7.02 13.65 -4.51
C LEU A 211 8.53 13.43 -4.39
N CYS A 212 8.96 12.25 -4.86
CA CYS A 212 10.38 11.94 -4.98
C CYS A 212 10.99 12.63 -6.21
N ARG A 213 12.33 12.67 -6.27
CA ARG A 213 13.12 13.27 -7.37
C ARG A 213 12.75 12.80 -8.78
N TYR A 214 12.17 11.60 -8.88
CA TYR A 214 11.74 11.01 -10.15
C TYR A 214 10.30 11.44 -10.49
N CYS A 215 9.37 11.28 -9.54
CA CYS A 215 7.96 11.59 -9.75
C CYS A 215 7.71 13.09 -9.97
N ILE A 216 8.48 13.97 -9.33
CA ILE A 216 8.30 15.43 -9.52
C ILE A 216 8.44 15.87 -10.98
N LYS A 217 9.22 15.13 -11.78
CA LYS A 217 9.47 15.40 -13.20
C LYS A 217 8.33 14.96 -14.13
N LEU A 218 7.37 14.19 -13.61
CA LEU A 218 6.23 13.71 -14.39
C LEU A 218 5.13 14.78 -14.43
N ASP A 219 4.29 14.76 -15.45
CA ASP A 219 3.05 15.55 -15.50
C ASP A 219 2.03 15.07 -14.44
N GLY A 220 0.97 15.85 -14.23
CA GLY A 220 -0.07 15.52 -13.24
C GLY A 220 -0.84 14.25 -13.59
N GLU A 221 -1.11 14.03 -14.87
CA GLU A 221 -1.86 12.89 -15.38
C GLU A 221 -1.13 11.56 -15.10
N LYS A 222 0.15 11.46 -15.47
CA LYS A 222 0.97 10.27 -15.19
C LYS A 222 1.10 9.99 -13.70
N LEU A 223 1.15 11.04 -12.86
CA LEU A 223 1.21 10.86 -11.41
C LEU A 223 -0.07 10.23 -10.86
N THR A 224 -1.23 10.69 -11.35
CA THR A 224 -2.53 10.14 -11.02
C THR A 224 -2.67 8.72 -11.56
N ASP A 225 -2.28 8.44 -12.80
CA ASP A 225 -2.32 7.08 -13.37
C ASP A 225 -1.47 6.09 -12.57
N MET A 226 -0.26 6.49 -12.19
CA MET A 226 0.61 5.66 -11.35
C MET A 226 -0.04 5.38 -9.98
N ARG A 227 -0.75 6.37 -9.43
CA ARG A 227 -1.47 6.23 -8.18
C ARG A 227 -2.68 5.30 -8.31
N GLU A 228 -3.47 5.44 -9.38
CA GLU A 228 -4.62 4.58 -9.64
C GLU A 228 -4.21 3.12 -9.83
N LYS A 229 -3.21 2.85 -10.67
CA LYS A 229 -2.68 1.49 -10.89
C LYS A 229 -2.20 0.82 -9.60
N ARG A 230 -1.63 1.62 -8.71
CA ARG A 230 -1.14 1.15 -7.42
C ARG A 230 -2.30 0.84 -6.47
N ASP A 231 -3.28 1.74 -6.37
CA ASP A 231 -4.45 1.54 -5.53
C ASP A 231 -5.27 0.33 -6.03
N GLU A 232 -5.42 0.16 -7.34
CA GLU A 232 -5.98 -1.04 -8.00
C GLU A 232 -5.22 -2.32 -7.62
N PHE A 233 -3.88 -2.29 -7.71
CA PHE A 233 -3.05 -3.41 -7.28
C PHE A 233 -3.30 -3.78 -5.82
N TYR A 234 -3.37 -2.80 -4.91
CA TYR A 234 -3.64 -3.08 -3.49
C TYR A 234 -5.00 -3.71 -3.27
N LEU A 235 -6.03 -3.22 -3.96
CA LEU A 235 -7.39 -3.74 -3.86
C LEU A 235 -7.50 -5.17 -4.36
N SER A 236 -6.87 -5.49 -5.50
CA SER A 236 -6.82 -6.87 -6.02
C SER A 236 -6.20 -7.87 -5.03
N ARG A 237 -5.39 -7.38 -4.07
CA ARG A 237 -4.78 -8.20 -3.03
C ARG A 237 -5.62 -8.28 -1.75
N THR A 238 -6.42 -7.26 -1.43
CA THR A 238 -7.19 -7.20 -0.18
C THR A 238 -8.64 -7.64 -0.32
N LEU A 239 -9.32 -7.20 -1.37
CA LEU A 239 -10.74 -7.50 -1.60
C LEU A 239 -11.04 -8.99 -1.53
N PRO A 240 -10.24 -9.92 -2.08
CA PRO A 240 -10.55 -11.34 -1.99
C PRO A 240 -10.58 -11.91 -0.56
N ARG A 241 -9.99 -11.22 0.42
CA ARG A 241 -9.79 -11.74 1.79
C ARG A 241 -10.58 -11.00 2.85
N ASN A 242 -10.75 -9.69 2.71
CA ASN A 242 -11.20 -8.82 3.80
C ASN A 242 -12.36 -7.96 3.32
N VAL A 243 -13.58 -8.49 3.38
CA VAL A 243 -14.79 -7.71 3.11
C VAL A 243 -15.84 -8.13 4.12
N ASP A 244 -16.25 -7.21 4.98
CA ASP A 244 -17.32 -7.42 5.95
C ASP A 244 -18.61 -6.77 5.44
N CYS A 245 -19.76 -7.33 5.85
CA CYS A 245 -21.06 -6.74 5.57
C CYS A 245 -21.21 -5.45 6.36
N ALA A 246 -21.51 -4.34 5.68
CA ALA A 246 -21.68 -3.03 6.32
C ALA A 246 -22.87 -2.96 7.31
N ILE A 247 -23.82 -3.89 7.22
CA ILE A 247 -25.02 -3.92 8.07
C ILE A 247 -24.79 -4.80 9.29
N CYS A 248 -24.39 -6.06 9.10
CA CYS A 248 -24.27 -7.02 10.20
C CYS A 248 -22.83 -7.24 10.67
N MET A 249 -21.84 -6.64 10.02
CA MET A 249 -20.41 -6.77 10.31
C MET A 249 -19.85 -8.21 10.17
N TRP A 250 -20.62 -9.13 9.60
CA TRP A 250 -20.14 -10.50 9.34
C TRP A 250 -19.22 -10.54 8.12
N PRO A 251 -18.13 -11.32 8.17
CA PRO A 251 -17.22 -11.46 7.05
C PRO A 251 -17.90 -12.14 5.86
N ILE A 252 -17.78 -11.53 4.68
CA ILE A 252 -18.29 -12.06 3.41
C ILE A 252 -17.18 -12.86 2.73
N GLY A 253 -17.33 -14.19 2.78
CA GLY A 253 -16.39 -15.14 2.21
C GLY A 253 -16.08 -14.88 0.74
N ARG A 254 -14.88 -15.25 0.30
CA ARG A 254 -14.39 -15.04 -1.08
C ARG A 254 -15.31 -15.62 -2.17
N ARG A 255 -16.03 -16.70 -1.87
CA ARG A 255 -16.94 -17.38 -2.80
C ARG A 255 -18.39 -16.91 -2.69
N SER A 256 -18.69 -16.04 -1.74
CA SER A 256 -20.03 -15.53 -1.50
C SER A 256 -20.27 -14.28 -2.34
N THR A 257 -21.50 -14.11 -2.83
CA THR A 257 -21.89 -12.87 -3.53
C THR A 257 -21.78 -11.68 -2.58
N ARG A 258 -21.12 -10.63 -3.05
CA ARG A 258 -20.98 -9.35 -2.38
C ARG A 258 -21.82 -8.34 -3.14
N TRP A 259 -22.82 -7.77 -2.48
CA TRP A 259 -23.66 -6.74 -3.07
C TRP A 259 -23.07 -5.39 -2.72
N TRP A 260 -22.63 -4.65 -3.71
CA TRP A 260 -21.94 -3.37 -3.50
C TRP A 260 -22.91 -2.22 -3.67
N PHE A 261 -22.82 -1.25 -2.76
CA PHE A 261 -23.68 -0.08 -2.75
C PHE A 261 -22.86 1.19 -2.67
N CYS A 262 -23.32 2.20 -3.40
CA CYS A 262 -22.81 3.55 -3.27
C CYS A 262 -23.53 4.25 -2.12
N GLY A 263 -22.79 4.62 -1.07
CA GLY A 263 -23.32 5.38 0.07
C GLY A 263 -23.70 6.82 -0.27
N LYS A 264 -23.09 7.41 -1.31
CA LYS A 264 -23.41 8.76 -1.81
C LYS A 264 -24.73 8.76 -2.61
N GLY A 265 -24.86 7.84 -3.57
CA GLY A 265 -26.01 7.77 -4.49
C GLY A 265 -27.17 6.89 -4.01
N ARG A 266 -26.97 6.09 -2.95
CA ARG A 266 -27.93 5.09 -2.45
C ARG A 266 -28.47 4.17 -3.55
N HIS A 267 -27.56 3.62 -4.34
CA HIS A 267 -27.87 2.64 -5.37
C HIS A 267 -26.80 1.55 -5.43
N GLU A 268 -27.11 0.43 -6.05
CA GLU A 268 -26.15 -0.62 -6.34
C GLU A 268 -24.99 -0.08 -7.19
N CYS A 269 -23.77 -0.53 -6.89
CA CYS A 269 -22.59 -0.26 -7.68
C CYS A 269 -22.13 -1.58 -8.33
N LEU A 270 -21.90 -1.53 -9.64
CA LEU A 270 -21.54 -2.70 -10.45
C LEU A 270 -20.14 -2.56 -11.03
N TRP A 271 -19.28 -1.83 -10.32
CA TRP A 271 -17.92 -1.62 -10.78
C TRP A 271 -17.15 -2.94 -10.80
N ALA A 272 -16.56 -3.28 -11.94
CA ALA A 272 -15.85 -4.54 -12.13
C ALA A 272 -14.66 -4.70 -11.16
N GLY A 273 -14.06 -3.60 -10.71
CA GLY A 273 -12.97 -3.61 -9.73
C GLY A 273 -13.35 -4.12 -8.35
N HIS A 274 -14.63 -4.36 -8.06
CA HIS A 274 -15.07 -5.07 -6.85
C HIS A 274 -14.77 -6.57 -6.86
N HIS A 275 -14.52 -7.14 -8.04
CA HIS A 275 -14.38 -8.58 -8.26
C HIS A 275 -12.93 -9.02 -8.57
N THR A 276 -11.97 -8.10 -8.57
CA THR A 276 -10.53 -8.38 -8.75
C THR A 276 -9.90 -8.99 -7.49
#